data_AF-A0A7J4JSG6-F1
#
_entry.id   AF-A0A7J4JSG6-F1
#
_cell.length_a   1.000
_cell.length_b   1.000
_cell.length_c   1.000
_cell.angle_alpha   90.00
_cell.angle_beta   90.00
_cell.angle_gamma   90.00
#
_symmetry.space_group_name_H-M   'P 1'
#
loop_
_entity.id
_entity.type
_entity.pdbx_description
1 polymer ?
#
loop_
_entity_poly.entity_id
_entity_poly.type
_entity_poly.pdbx_seq_one_letter_code
_entity_poly.pdbx_strand_id
1 'polypeptide(L)'
;MTDYIHLALPKPMIEIIDSRAKQQYLKRSDVARQYLMRSLVDDTVCELRKRKYSIRKIAEELELPTVRVYEALRRTGIDEGVYPDE
;
A
#
# COMPACT_ATOMS: atom_id res chain seq x y z
N MET A 1 2.15 19.73 1.86
CA MET A 1 0.96 20.21 1.13
C MET A 1 0.01 19.02 1.05
N THR A 2 -1.24 19.16 1.45
CA THR A 2 -2.19 18.04 1.52
C THR A 2 -3.30 18.31 0.53
N ASP A 3 -3.38 17.50 -0.53
CA ASP A 3 -4.44 17.61 -1.53
C ASP A 3 -5.61 16.69 -1.16
N TYR A 4 -6.83 17.20 -1.36
CA TYR A 4 -8.06 16.44 -1.11
C TYR A 4 -8.54 15.78 -2.40
N ILE A 5 -8.80 14.48 -2.33
CA ILE A 5 -9.32 13.70 -3.46
C ILE A 5 -10.78 13.32 -3.16
N HIS A 6 -11.70 13.69 -4.05
CA HIS A 6 -13.08 13.23 -4.01
C HIS A 6 -13.20 11.88 -4.71
N LEU A 7 -13.76 10.88 -4.02
CA LEU A 7 -13.84 9.51 -4.50
C LEU A 7 -15.27 8.99 -4.40
N ALA A 8 -15.78 8.46 -5.51
CA ALA A 8 -16.99 7.66 -5.54
C ALA A 8 -16.61 6.19 -5.47
N LEU A 9 -17.15 5.46 -4.51
CA LEU A 9 -16.89 4.03 -4.31
C LEU A 9 -18.18 3.23 -4.40
N PRO A 10 -18.13 1.98 -4.90
CA PRO A 10 -19.26 1.07 -4.83
C PRO A 10 -19.74 0.86 -3.39
N LYS A 11 -21.06 0.70 -3.21
CA LYS A 11 -21.68 0.53 -1.88
C LYS A 11 -21.03 -0.56 -1.00
N PRO A 12 -20.67 -1.76 -1.52
CA PRO A 12 -20.01 -2.78 -0.69
C PRO A 12 -18.67 -2.31 -0.09
N MET A 13 -17.89 -1.50 -0.84
CA MET A 13 -16.62 -0.97 -0.34
C MET A 13 -16.84 0.09 0.73
N ILE A 14 -17.88 0.92 0.56
CA ILE A 14 -18.31 1.89 1.58
C ILE A 14 -18.65 1.17 2.89
N GLU A 15 -19.43 0.09 2.82
CA GLU A 15 -19.83 -0.69 3.99
C GLU A 15 -18.64 -1.32 4.71
N ILE A 16 -17.64 -1.82 3.98
CA ILE A 16 -16.38 -2.32 4.56
C ILE A 16 -15.65 -1.21 5.32
N ILE A 17 -15.51 -0.02 4.72
CA ILE A 17 -14.83 1.12 5.34
C ILE A 17 -15.59 1.55 6.60
N ASP A 18 -16.92 1.68 6.52
CA ASP A 18 -17.75 2.10 7.65
C ASP A 18 -17.69 1.09 8.81
N SER A 19 -17.73 -0.21 8.51
CA SER A 19 -17.59 -1.27 9.51
C SER A 19 -16.23 -1.20 10.22
N ARG A 20 -15.14 -1.02 9.46
CA ARG A 20 -13.79 -0.98 9.99
C ARG A 20 -13.51 0.30 10.79
N ALA A 21 -14.04 1.43 10.33
CA ALA A 21 -13.98 2.69 11.05
C ALA A 21 -14.60 2.57 12.45
N LYS A 22 -15.78 1.93 12.56
CA LYS A 22 -16.42 1.64 13.84
C LYS A 22 -15.59 0.71 14.72
N GLN A 23 -15.09 -0.39 14.17
CA GLN A 23 -14.29 -1.38 14.93
C GLN A 23 -13.00 -0.78 15.51
N GLN A 24 -12.37 0.15 14.79
CA GLN A 24 -11.08 0.74 15.17
C GLN A 24 -11.21 2.11 15.82
N TYR A 25 -12.42 2.63 16.00
CA TYR A 25 -12.69 3.99 16.48
C TYR A 25 -11.96 5.08 15.66
N LEU A 26 -11.89 4.89 14.34
CA LEU A 26 -11.25 5.80 13.39
C LEU A 26 -12.27 6.56 12.54
N LYS A 27 -11.86 7.67 11.94
CA LYS A 27 -12.67 8.33 10.91
C LYS A 27 -12.70 7.47 9.66
N ARG A 28 -13.86 7.46 9.00
CA ARG A 28 -14.05 6.81 7.69
C ARG A 28 -12.99 7.24 6.66
N SER A 29 -12.63 8.52 6.65
CA SER A 29 -11.60 9.07 5.76
C SER A 29 -10.22 8.47 6.01
N ASP A 30 -9.88 8.16 7.26
CA ASP A 30 -8.56 7.64 7.60
C ASP A 30 -8.45 6.17 7.21
N VAL A 31 -9.52 5.40 7.41
CA VAL A 31 -9.62 4.02 6.93
C VAL A 31 -9.56 3.97 5.40
N ALA A 32 -10.31 4.83 4.70
CA ALA A 32 -10.26 4.93 3.25
C ALA A 32 -8.85 5.28 2.75
N ARG A 33 -8.19 6.26 3.39
CA ARG A 33 -6.81 6.64 3.08
C ARG A 33 -5.85 5.47 3.27
N GLN A 34 -5.97 4.70 4.35
CA GLN A 34 -5.13 3.53 4.59
C GLN A 34 -5.26 2.48 3.48
N TYR A 35 -6.49 2.18 3.05
CA TYR A 35 -6.73 1.25 1.94
C TYR A 35 -6.14 1.75 0.63
N LEU A 36 -6.36 3.02 0.30
CA LEU A 36 -5.82 3.64 -0.92
C LEU A 36 -4.29 3.66 -0.91
N MET A 37 -3.68 4.14 0.17
CA MET A 37 -2.22 4.19 0.30
C MET A 37 -1.63 2.80 0.18
N ARG A 38 -2.24 1.78 0.80
CA ARG A 38 -1.76 0.41 0.71
C ARG A 38 -1.80 -0.11 -0.74
N SER A 39 -2.91 0.09 -1.44
CA SER A 39 -3.04 -0.33 -2.85
C SER A 39 -2.02 0.39 -3.74
N LEU A 40 -1.92 1.72 -3.61
CA LEU A 40 -1.00 2.53 -4.41
C LEU A 40 0.46 2.16 -4.15
N VAL A 41 0.84 1.91 -2.90
CA VAL A 41 2.19 1.44 -2.56
C VAL A 41 2.45 0.07 -3.19
N ASP A 42 1.50 -0.87 -3.06
CA ASP A 42 1.65 -2.22 -3.63
C ASP A 42 1.84 -2.15 -5.15
N ASP A 43 1.02 -1.36 -5.86
CA ASP A 43 1.11 -1.18 -7.31
C ASP A 43 2.44 -0.49 -7.72
N THR A 44 2.83 0.57 -7.02
CA THR A 44 4.07 1.32 -7.33
C THR A 44 5.32 0.46 -7.11
N VAL A 45 5.36 -0.28 -6.00
CA VAL A 45 6.45 -1.23 -5.72
C VAL A 45 6.56 -2.27 -6.83
N CYS A 46 5.42 -2.81 -7.29
CA CYS A 46 5.39 -3.78 -8.38
C CYS A 46 5.94 -3.21 -9.68
N GLU A 47 5.52 -2.01 -10.06
CA GLU A 47 5.99 -1.36 -11.27
C GLU A 47 7.50 -1.10 -11.24
N LEU A 48 8.01 -0.58 -10.12
CA LEU A 48 9.45 -0.36 -9.96
C LEU A 48 10.23 -1.67 -9.98
N ARG A 49 9.69 -2.74 -9.38
CA ARG A 49 10.32 -4.06 -9.43
C ARG A 49 10.35 -4.64 -10.84
N LYS A 50 9.27 -4.48 -11.62
CA LYS A 50 9.23 -4.86 -13.05
C LYS A 50 10.28 -4.11 -13.87
N ARG A 51 10.58 -2.86 -13.52
CA ARG A 51 11.68 -2.06 -14.09
C ARG A 51 13.08 -2.46 -13.58
N LYS A 52 13.19 -3.59 -12.87
CA LYS A 52 14.44 -4.16 -12.32
C LYS A 52 15.12 -3.28 -11.27
N TYR A 53 14.39 -2.41 -10.59
CA TYR A 53 14.93 -1.68 -9.44
C TYR A 53 15.22 -2.67 -8.30
N SER A 54 16.30 -2.42 -7.56
CA SER A 54 16.62 -3.17 -6.34
C SER A 54 15.66 -2.76 -5.22
N ILE A 55 15.43 -3.66 -4.26
CA ILE A 55 14.53 -3.40 -3.12
C ILE A 55 14.97 -2.16 -2.35
N ARG A 56 16.29 -1.98 -2.16
CA ARG A 56 16.86 -0.79 -1.53
C ARG A 56 16.54 0.48 -2.30
N LYS A 57 16.68 0.47 -3.63
CA LYS A 57 16.35 1.62 -4.48
C LYS A 57 14.86 1.96 -4.45
N ILE A 58 13.99 0.95 -4.40
CA ILE A 58 12.53 1.15 -4.26
C ILE A 58 12.20 1.77 -2.90
N ALA A 59 12.84 1.28 -1.83
CA ALA A 59 12.66 1.83 -0.48
C ALA A 59 13.09 3.30 -0.40
N GLU A 60 14.22 3.66 -1.03
CA GLU A 60 14.71 5.03 -1.13
C GLU A 60 13.76 5.92 -1.96
N GLU A 61 13.30 5.47 -3.14
CA GLU A 61 12.40 6.24 -4.02
C GLU A 61 11.04 6.54 -3.37
N LEU A 62 10.52 5.61 -2.58
CA LEU A 62 9.21 5.73 -1.95
C LEU A 62 9.27 6.26 -0.51
N GLU A 63 10.47 6.53 0.01
CA GLU A 63 10.71 6.90 1.41
C GLU A 63 10.08 5.89 2.40
N LEU A 64 10.15 4.60 2.07
CA LEU A 64 9.58 3.51 2.85
C LEU A 64 10.66 2.63 3.47
N PRO A 65 10.43 2.04 4.67
CA PRO A 65 11.29 0.97 5.16
C PRO A 65 11.33 -0.21 4.18
N THR A 66 12.50 -0.83 4.02
CA THR A 66 12.67 -2.01 3.15
C THR A 66 11.70 -3.14 3.47
N VAL A 67 11.37 -3.33 4.75
CA VAL A 67 10.35 -4.31 5.20
C VAL A 67 9.00 -4.08 4.52
N ARG A 68 8.57 -2.82 4.32
CA ARG A 68 7.31 -2.50 3.63
C ARG A 68 7.34 -2.86 2.15
N VAL A 69 8.51 -2.75 1.52
CA VAL A 69 8.70 -3.14 0.11
C VAL A 69 8.57 -4.65 -0.03
N TYR A 70 9.20 -5.44 0.86
CA TYR A 70 9.01 -6.90 0.89
C TYR A 70 7.56 -7.29 1.11
N GLU A 71 6.88 -6.67 2.08
CA GLU A 71 5.46 -6.93 2.33
C GLU A 71 4.60 -6.67 1.08
N ALA A 72 4.86 -5.58 0.37
CA ALA A 72 4.16 -5.22 -0.87
C ALA A 72 4.39 -6.25 -1.99
N LEU A 73 5.64 -6.66 -2.22
CA LEU A 73 5.99 -7.68 -3.22
C LEU A 73 5.35 -9.03 -2.90
N ARG A 74 5.32 -9.43 -1.62
CA ARG A 74 4.70 -10.67 -1.17
C ARG A 74 3.19 -10.67 -1.42
N ARG A 75 2.51 -9.55 -1.15
CA ARG A 75 1.06 -9.42 -1.36
C ARG A 75 0.65 -9.53 -2.82
N THR A 76 1.52 -9.08 -3.71
CA THR A 76 1.27 -9.01 -5.16
C THR A 76 1.79 -10.22 -5.91
N GLY A 77 2.51 -11.12 -5.25
CA GLY A 77 3.01 -12.37 -5.84
C GLY A 77 4.17 -12.18 -6.82
N ILE A 78 4.83 -11.01 -6.80
CA ILE A 78 6.00 -10.70 -7.65
C ILE A 78 7.31 -11.21 -7.02
N ASP A 79 7.24 -11.89 -5.87
CA ASP A 79 8.42 -12.38 -5.17
C ASP A 79 9.03 -13.63 -5.85
N GLU A 80 10.08 -13.40 -6.65
CA GLU A 80 11.18 -14.34 -6.84
C GLU A 80 12.09 -14.23 -5.61
N GLY A 81 11.80 -15.05 -4.60
CA GLY A 81 12.40 -14.96 -3.27
C GLY A 81 13.92 -14.87 -3.27
N VAL A 82 14.45 -13.80 -2.69
CA VAL A 82 15.78 -13.75 -2.08
C VAL A 82 15.68 -12.84 -0.87
N TYR A 83 15.62 -13.43 0.32
CA TYR A 83 15.92 -12.73 1.57
C TYR A 83 17.43 -12.46 1.61
N PRO A 84 17.92 -11.26 1.95
CA PRO A 84 19.30 -11.10 2.34
C PRO A 84 19.46 -11.86 3.67
N ASP A 85 20.34 -12.86 3.67
CA ASP A 85 20.77 -13.57 4.87
C ASP A 85 21.18 -12.55 5.93
N GLU A 86 20.64 -12.72 7.15
CA GLU A 86 21.09 -12.04 8.37
C GLU A 86 22.57 -12.34 8.66
#